data_AF-A0A7W4UBY0-F1
#
_entry.id   AF-A0A7W4UBY0-F1
#
_cell.length_a   1.000
_cell.length_b   1.000
_cell.length_c   1.000
_cell.angle_alpha   90.00
_cell.angle_beta   90.00
_cell.angle_gamma   90.00
#
_symmetry.space_group_name_H-M   'P 1'
#
loop_
_entity.id
_entity.type
_entity.pdbx_description
1 polymer ?
#
loop_
_entity_poly.entity_id
_entity_poly.type
_entity_poly.pdbx_seq_one_letter_code
_entity_poly.pdbx_strand_id
1 'polypeptide(L)'
;MTDADLDHLALLELTQRDFLAAIDLAPADAPVPACGAWTVADLVDHLAGIHHWAAAMARGQDEVPLDRDGAPLAEHYARCARELAATLADVGPDAPCETLEGAGRASFWRRRQLHETLVHLWDLRTAAGLAVDAPPEVWADTVDEVVHVMQPRQVRLGRMPALDVALDLTALDAGRTWRLGPGRDAPHAAVAGSAASLALLLWGRRTPGGPHLAVAGDAAALDRALAQALVP
;
A
#
# COMPACT_ATOMS: atom_id res chain seq x y z
N MET A 1 4.33 -1.85 -23.85
CA MET A 1 3.16 -1.00 -23.58
C MET A 1 3.66 0.19 -22.80
N THR A 2 3.38 1.39 -23.26
CA THR A 2 3.73 2.65 -22.58
C THR A 2 3.10 2.64 -21.19
N ASP A 3 3.89 2.95 -20.14
CA ASP A 3 3.35 3.31 -18.82
C ASP A 3 2.29 4.39 -19.07
N ALA A 4 1.03 4.05 -18.86
CA ALA A 4 0.00 5.07 -18.79
C ALA A 4 0.28 5.84 -17.49
N ASP A 5 0.46 7.15 -17.59
CA ASP A 5 0.65 7.98 -16.41
C ASP A 5 -0.65 7.89 -15.58
N LEU A 6 -0.58 7.22 -14.44
CA LEU A 6 -1.74 6.99 -13.58
C LEU A 6 -2.15 8.33 -12.97
N ASP A 7 -3.43 8.70 -13.10
CA ASP A 7 -3.96 9.82 -12.31
C ASP A 7 -4.20 9.35 -10.87
N HIS A 8 -3.13 9.39 -10.06
CA HIS A 8 -3.15 8.91 -8.68
C HIS A 8 -4.21 9.61 -7.83
N LEU A 9 -4.53 10.89 -8.10
CA LEU A 9 -5.55 11.59 -7.33
C LEU A 9 -6.95 11.07 -7.67
N ALA A 10 -7.28 10.95 -8.96
CA ALA A 10 -8.58 10.41 -9.38
C ALA A 10 -8.77 8.95 -8.91
N LEU A 11 -7.70 8.15 -8.97
CA LEU A 11 -7.72 6.77 -8.49
C LEU A 11 -7.84 6.70 -6.96
N LEU A 12 -7.20 7.61 -6.22
CA LEU A 12 -7.35 7.69 -4.77
C LEU A 12 -8.80 8.01 -4.40
N GLU A 13 -9.41 9.01 -5.04
CA GLU A 13 -10.82 9.37 -4.78
C GLU A 13 -11.80 8.23 -5.10
N LEU A 14 -11.53 7.44 -6.14
CA LEU A 14 -12.30 6.23 -6.42
C LEU A 14 -12.12 5.19 -5.31
N THR A 15 -10.88 4.87 -4.96
CA THR A 15 -10.56 3.85 -3.95
C THR A 15 -11.08 4.24 -2.56
N GLN A 16 -11.07 5.53 -2.21
CA GLN A 16 -11.67 6.06 -0.98
C GLN A 16 -13.19 5.86 -0.95
N ARG A 17 -13.88 6.06 -2.08
CA ARG A 17 -15.33 5.79 -2.17
C ARG A 17 -15.62 4.30 -2.00
N ASP A 18 -14.82 3.44 -2.60
CA ASP A 18 -14.98 1.99 -2.46
C ASP A 18 -14.70 1.52 -1.03
N PHE A 19 -13.71 2.10 -0.35
CA PHE A 19 -13.43 1.84 1.06
C PHE A 19 -14.60 2.29 1.94
N LEU A 20 -15.07 3.54 1.78
CA LEU A 20 -16.23 4.04 2.51
C LEU A 20 -17.46 3.15 2.35
N ALA A 21 -17.75 2.71 1.12
CA ALA A 21 -18.87 1.81 0.84
C ALA A 21 -18.71 0.41 1.45
N ALA A 22 -17.47 -0.01 1.77
CA ALA A 22 -17.18 -1.30 2.37
C ALA A 22 -17.25 -1.31 3.90
N ILE A 23 -17.20 -0.15 4.56
CA ILE A 23 -17.17 -0.05 6.04
C ILE A 23 -18.36 -0.79 6.67
N ASP A 24 -19.56 -0.59 6.13
CA ASP A 24 -20.79 -1.17 6.70
C ASP A 24 -21.08 -2.61 6.21
N LEU A 25 -20.19 -3.21 5.41
CA LEU A 25 -20.34 -4.59 4.91
C LEU A 25 -19.83 -5.63 5.91
N ALA A 26 -19.13 -5.22 6.97
CA ALA A 26 -18.70 -6.06 8.08
C ALA A 26 -18.99 -5.38 9.42
N PRO A 27 -19.26 -6.13 10.50
CA PRO A 27 -19.36 -5.56 11.84
C PRO A 27 -18.08 -4.83 12.24
N ALA A 28 -18.21 -3.72 12.97
CA ALA A 28 -17.08 -2.92 13.41
C ALA A 28 -16.08 -3.69 14.29
N ASP A 29 -16.54 -4.69 15.04
CA ASP A 29 -15.74 -5.56 15.90
C ASP A 29 -15.26 -6.85 15.19
N ALA A 30 -15.58 -7.02 13.89
CA ALA A 30 -15.10 -8.16 13.14
C ALA A 30 -13.56 -8.10 12.99
N PRO A 31 -12.86 -9.24 13.10
CA PRO A 31 -11.42 -9.28 12.96
C PRO A 31 -11.01 -9.03 11.50
N VAL A 32 -9.85 -8.40 11.32
CA VAL A 32 -9.19 -8.20 10.02
C VAL A 32 -7.96 -9.11 9.94
N PRO A 33 -8.06 -10.32 9.34
CA PRO A 33 -7.05 -11.37 9.50
C PRO A 33 -5.63 -10.98 9.09
N ALA A 34 -5.48 -10.12 8.07
CA ALA A 34 -4.18 -9.67 7.58
C ALA A 34 -3.55 -8.55 8.42
N CYS A 35 -4.29 -7.97 9.37
CA CYS A 35 -3.85 -6.87 10.23
C CYS A 35 -3.65 -7.30 11.69
N GLY A 36 -3.38 -8.60 11.92
CA GLY A 36 -3.09 -9.12 13.25
C GLY A 36 -4.30 -9.06 14.19
N ALA A 37 -4.21 -8.26 15.25
CA ALA A 37 -5.26 -8.14 16.27
C ALA A 37 -6.33 -7.07 15.96
N TRP A 38 -6.23 -6.42 14.80
CA TRP A 38 -7.13 -5.34 14.43
C TRP A 38 -8.55 -5.83 14.16
N THR A 39 -9.50 -4.98 14.56
CA THR A 39 -10.89 -5.02 14.14
C THR A 39 -11.13 -4.13 12.91
N VAL A 40 -12.31 -4.22 12.30
CA VAL A 40 -12.73 -3.29 11.24
C VAL A 40 -12.69 -1.84 11.74
N ALA A 41 -13.09 -1.57 12.99
CA ALA A 41 -13.01 -0.25 13.58
C ALA A 41 -11.56 0.27 13.63
N ASP A 42 -10.62 -0.56 14.10
CA ASP A 42 -9.20 -0.20 14.16
C ASP A 42 -8.63 0.11 12.78
N LEU A 43 -8.99 -0.68 11.76
CA LEU A 43 -8.58 -0.45 10.37
C LEU A 43 -9.10 0.88 9.82
N VAL A 44 -10.38 1.21 10.09
CA VAL A 44 -11.01 2.45 9.64
C VAL A 44 -10.40 3.66 10.33
N ASP A 45 -10.21 3.60 11.64
CA ASP A 45 -9.60 4.68 12.42
C ASP A 45 -8.13 4.88 12.03
N HIS A 46 -7.37 3.80 11.79
CA HIS A 46 -6.01 3.88 11.26
C HIS A 46 -5.98 4.62 9.92
N LEU A 47 -6.79 4.20 8.95
CA LEU A 47 -6.75 4.81 7.62
C LEU A 47 -7.24 6.27 7.64
N ALA A 48 -8.22 6.60 8.49
CA ALA A 48 -8.65 7.98 8.72
C ALA A 48 -7.50 8.83 9.28
N GLY A 49 -6.77 8.32 10.28
CA GLY A 49 -5.58 8.96 10.85
C GLY A 49 -4.48 9.17 9.80
N ILE A 50 -4.17 8.15 9.00
CA ILE A 50 -3.16 8.25 7.94
C ILE A 50 -3.54 9.29 6.88
N HIS A 51 -4.83 9.42 6.54
CA HIS A 51 -5.30 10.48 5.64
C HIS A 51 -5.12 11.87 6.24
N HIS A 52 -5.47 12.05 7.51
CA HIS A 52 -5.28 13.32 8.22
C HIS A 52 -3.80 13.73 8.29
N TRP A 53 -2.95 12.79 8.71
CA TRP A 53 -1.50 12.97 8.77
C TRP A 53 -0.91 13.31 7.39
N ALA A 54 -1.27 12.56 6.34
CA ALA A 54 -0.75 12.82 5.00
C ALA A 54 -1.19 14.19 4.45
N ALA A 55 -2.39 14.67 4.80
CA ALA A 55 -2.83 16.01 4.46
C ALA A 55 -1.97 17.09 5.14
N ALA A 56 -1.63 16.93 6.43
CA ALA A 56 -0.72 17.83 7.13
C ALA A 56 0.68 17.84 6.50
N MET A 57 1.23 16.65 6.19
CA MET A 57 2.52 16.52 5.51
C MET A 57 2.53 17.19 4.14
N ALA A 58 1.46 17.03 3.35
CA ALA A 58 1.34 17.67 2.04
C ALA A 58 1.26 19.21 2.14
N ARG A 59 0.74 19.75 3.25
CA ARG A 59 0.74 21.19 3.56
C ARG A 59 2.08 21.68 4.13
N GLY A 60 3.01 20.78 4.46
CA GLY A 60 4.24 21.13 5.17
C GLY A 60 3.99 21.58 6.61
N GLN A 61 2.99 20.99 7.27
CA GLN A 61 2.55 21.32 8.62
C GLN A 61 2.72 20.12 9.55
N ASP A 62 2.87 20.40 10.85
CA ASP A 62 2.75 19.36 11.87
C ASP A 62 1.30 18.86 11.94
N GLU A 63 1.15 17.55 12.13
CA GLU A 63 -0.15 16.95 12.39
C GLU A 63 -0.70 17.41 13.75
N VAL A 64 -2.00 17.66 13.79
CA VAL A 64 -2.73 17.90 15.04
C VAL A 64 -3.44 16.62 15.46
N PRO A 65 -3.64 16.36 16.76
CA PRO A 65 -4.37 15.17 17.21
C PRO A 65 -5.76 15.09 16.57
N LEU A 66 -6.05 13.96 15.92
CA LEU A 66 -7.33 13.68 15.33
C LEU A 66 -8.27 13.03 16.36
N ASP A 67 -9.38 13.69 16.67
CA ASP A 67 -10.48 13.11 17.45
C ASP A 67 -11.65 12.72 16.54
N ARG A 68 -12.27 11.59 16.84
CA ARG A 68 -13.52 11.16 16.21
C ARG A 68 -14.72 11.97 16.70
N ASP A 69 -14.63 12.61 17.87
CA ASP A 69 -15.70 13.41 18.49
C ASP A 69 -17.04 12.65 18.63
N GLY A 70 -16.95 11.33 18.80
CA GLY A 70 -18.13 10.44 18.86
C GLY A 70 -18.84 10.22 17.51
N ALA A 71 -18.32 10.73 16.40
CA ALA A 71 -18.88 10.52 15.07
C ALA A 71 -18.90 9.02 14.69
N PRO A 72 -19.90 8.55 13.92
CA PRO A 72 -19.88 7.20 13.33
C PRO A 72 -18.60 6.94 12.52
N LEU A 73 -18.12 5.70 12.48
CA LEU A 73 -16.87 5.32 11.79
C LEU A 73 -16.85 5.76 10.31
N ALA A 74 -17.93 5.52 9.58
CA ALA A 74 -18.03 5.90 8.17
C ALA A 74 -17.99 7.44 7.98
N GLU A 75 -18.61 8.20 8.88
CA GLU A 75 -18.58 9.67 8.84
C GLU A 75 -17.17 10.21 9.15
N HIS A 76 -16.53 9.62 10.17
CA HIS A 76 -15.15 9.94 10.55
C HIS A 76 -14.18 9.71 9.40
N TYR A 77 -14.22 8.51 8.79
CA TYR A 77 -13.42 8.19 7.62
C TYR A 77 -13.70 9.14 6.45
N ALA A 78 -14.97 9.37 6.13
CA ALA A 78 -15.35 10.23 5.01
C ALA A 78 -14.85 11.68 5.18
N ARG A 79 -14.80 12.19 6.42
CA ARG A 79 -14.24 13.50 6.72
C ARG A 79 -12.75 13.56 6.41
N CYS A 80 -11.96 12.59 6.89
CA CYS A 80 -10.51 12.55 6.68
C CYS A 80 -10.15 12.25 5.21
N ALA A 81 -10.89 11.38 4.54
CA ALA A 81 -10.73 11.12 3.10
C ALA A 81 -10.94 12.39 2.27
N ARG A 82 -12.01 13.15 2.55
CA ARG A 82 -12.27 14.45 1.89
C ARG A 82 -11.19 15.47 2.20
N GLU A 83 -10.72 15.55 3.45
CA GLU A 83 -9.62 16.45 3.82
C GLU A 83 -8.38 16.18 2.97
N LEU A 84 -7.96 14.91 2.86
CA LEU A 84 -6.81 14.53 2.07
C LEU A 84 -7.00 14.86 0.59
N ALA A 85 -8.11 14.44 -0.01
CA ALA A 85 -8.37 14.65 -1.43
C ALA A 85 -8.39 16.14 -1.80
N ALA A 86 -9.11 16.96 -1.01
CA ALA A 86 -9.16 18.40 -1.20
C ALA A 86 -7.78 19.04 -1.03
N THR A 87 -7.04 18.65 0.01
CA THR A 87 -5.68 19.17 0.24
C THR A 87 -4.75 18.86 -0.92
N LEU A 88 -4.75 17.61 -1.40
CA LEU A 88 -3.89 17.19 -2.51
C LEU A 88 -4.28 17.85 -3.83
N ALA A 89 -5.57 18.14 -4.04
CA ALA A 89 -6.04 18.92 -5.18
C ALA A 89 -5.55 20.37 -5.10
N ASP A 90 -5.74 21.02 -3.94
CA ASP A 90 -5.46 22.44 -3.72
C ASP A 90 -3.96 22.78 -3.80
N VAL A 91 -3.10 21.96 -3.18
CA VAL A 91 -1.64 22.21 -3.24
C VAL A 91 -1.06 21.94 -4.64
N GLY A 92 -1.73 21.09 -5.43
CA GLY A 92 -1.22 20.66 -6.74
C GLY A 92 -0.06 19.65 -6.63
N PRO A 93 0.22 18.87 -7.69
CA PRO A 93 1.17 17.75 -7.63
C PRO A 93 2.62 18.18 -7.42
N ASP A 94 2.99 19.40 -7.83
CA ASP A 94 4.37 19.89 -7.78
C ASP A 94 4.73 20.68 -6.53
N ALA A 95 3.76 20.91 -5.62
CA ALA A 95 4.01 21.65 -4.40
C ALA A 95 5.10 20.96 -3.56
N PRO A 96 6.11 21.71 -3.08
CA PRO A 96 7.15 21.15 -2.22
C PRO A 96 6.57 20.77 -0.87
N CYS A 97 6.90 19.57 -0.39
CA CYS A 97 6.47 19.08 0.92
C CYS A 97 7.47 18.08 1.52
N GLU A 98 7.33 17.76 2.79
CA GLU A 98 8.03 16.64 3.40
C GLU A 98 7.36 15.32 2.98
N THR A 99 8.16 14.30 2.69
CA THR A 99 7.72 12.96 2.27
C THR A 99 8.38 11.89 3.15
N LEU A 100 8.04 10.62 2.92
CA LEU A 100 8.73 9.52 3.58
C LEU A 100 10.20 9.37 3.18
N GLU A 101 10.62 10.04 2.11
CA GLU A 101 11.97 10.06 1.55
C GLU A 101 12.74 11.36 1.88
N GLY A 102 12.13 12.27 2.66
CA GLY A 102 12.63 13.61 2.95
C GLY A 102 11.92 14.66 2.10
N ALA A 103 12.59 15.79 1.82
CA ALA A 103 12.03 16.86 0.99
C ALA A 103 11.67 16.35 -0.42
N GLY A 104 10.43 16.60 -0.85
CA GLY A 104 9.89 16.11 -2.11
C GLY A 104 8.70 16.94 -2.60
N ARG A 105 7.75 16.28 -3.28
CA ARG A 105 6.57 16.92 -3.89
C ARG A 105 5.28 16.22 -3.48
N ALA A 106 4.17 16.95 -3.49
CA ALA A 106 2.86 16.43 -3.09
C ALA A 106 2.34 15.26 -3.97
N SER A 107 2.84 15.09 -5.19
CA SER A 107 2.59 13.90 -6.02
C SER A 107 2.99 12.59 -5.34
N PHE A 108 4.00 12.62 -4.46
CA PHE A 108 4.36 11.50 -3.59
C PHE A 108 3.17 11.05 -2.74
N TRP A 109 2.49 12.00 -2.08
CA TRP A 109 1.35 11.70 -1.22
C TRP A 109 0.14 11.20 -1.99
N ARG A 110 -0.08 11.67 -3.23
CA ARG A 110 -1.13 11.13 -4.11
C ARG A 110 -0.90 9.64 -4.38
N ARG A 111 0.31 9.27 -4.79
CA ARG A 111 0.68 7.86 -5.05
C ARG A 111 0.64 7.02 -3.78
N ARG A 112 1.28 7.50 -2.71
CA ARG A 112 1.39 6.76 -1.46
C ARG A 112 0.04 6.45 -0.82
N GLN A 113 -0.85 7.44 -0.82
CA GLN A 113 -2.17 7.30 -0.21
C GLN A 113 -3.09 6.41 -1.05
N LEU A 114 -2.96 6.42 -2.39
CA LEU A 114 -3.65 5.45 -3.24
C LEU A 114 -3.29 4.02 -2.82
N HIS A 115 -2.01 3.70 -2.68
CA HIS A 115 -1.59 2.34 -2.34
C HIS A 115 -1.96 1.94 -0.92
N GLU A 116 -1.87 2.85 0.05
CA GLU A 116 -2.35 2.61 1.42
C GLU A 116 -3.85 2.25 1.40
N THR A 117 -4.66 3.07 0.75
CA THR A 117 -6.11 2.85 0.67
C THR A 117 -6.43 1.57 -0.09
N LEU A 118 -5.71 1.23 -1.16
CA LEU A 118 -5.95 0.03 -1.94
C LEU A 118 -5.65 -1.26 -1.16
N VAL A 119 -4.54 -1.31 -0.44
CA VAL A 119 -4.19 -2.48 0.38
C VAL A 119 -5.18 -2.62 1.54
N HIS A 120 -5.54 -1.53 2.21
CA HIS A 120 -6.52 -1.58 3.30
C HIS A 120 -7.96 -1.79 2.82
N LEU A 121 -8.30 -1.40 1.58
CA LEU A 121 -9.55 -1.81 0.93
C LEU A 121 -9.60 -3.32 0.76
N TRP A 122 -8.46 -3.95 0.43
CA TRP A 122 -8.36 -5.41 0.41
C TRP A 122 -8.54 -6.02 1.79
N ASP A 123 -7.88 -5.47 2.81
CA ASP A 123 -8.03 -5.95 4.19
C ASP A 123 -9.51 -5.87 4.65
N LEU A 124 -10.18 -4.75 4.40
CA LEU A 124 -11.58 -4.53 4.77
C LEU A 124 -12.53 -5.45 4.00
N ARG A 125 -12.39 -5.53 2.67
CA ARG A 125 -13.30 -6.34 1.84
C ARG A 125 -13.13 -7.83 2.10
N THR A 126 -11.90 -8.29 2.37
CA THR A 126 -11.68 -9.70 2.72
C THR A 126 -12.22 -10.07 4.10
N ALA A 127 -12.24 -9.14 5.07
CA ALA A 127 -12.97 -9.34 6.33
C ALA A 127 -14.47 -9.57 6.12
N ALA A 128 -15.04 -8.99 5.05
CA ALA A 128 -16.42 -9.22 4.60
C ALA A 128 -16.59 -10.41 3.62
N GLY A 129 -15.53 -11.16 3.31
CA GLY A 129 -15.57 -12.25 2.33
C GLY A 129 -15.71 -11.79 0.86
N LEU A 130 -15.35 -10.54 0.57
CA LEU A 130 -15.47 -9.92 -0.75
C LEU A 130 -14.10 -9.74 -1.42
N ALA A 131 -14.10 -9.80 -2.75
CA ALA A 131 -12.92 -9.48 -3.55
C ALA A 131 -12.78 -7.96 -3.80
N VAL A 132 -11.55 -7.50 -4.03
CA VAL A 132 -11.25 -6.16 -4.58
C VAL A 132 -11.00 -6.29 -6.06
N ASP A 133 -11.57 -5.38 -6.85
CA ASP A 133 -11.23 -5.21 -8.25
C ASP A 133 -10.51 -3.87 -8.43
N ALA A 134 -9.36 -3.89 -9.09
CA ALA A 134 -8.59 -2.71 -9.42
C ALA A 134 -7.71 -3.02 -10.64
N PRO A 135 -7.43 -2.04 -11.52
CA PRO A 135 -6.64 -2.29 -12.72
C PRO A 135 -5.26 -2.89 -12.40
N PRO A 136 -4.75 -3.85 -13.19
CA PRO A 136 -3.42 -4.42 -13.01
C PRO A 136 -2.31 -3.39 -12.90
N GLU A 137 -2.44 -2.25 -13.58
CA GLU A 137 -1.48 -1.15 -13.56
C GLU A 137 -1.37 -0.49 -12.18
N VAL A 138 -2.47 -0.37 -11.44
CA VAL A 138 -2.47 0.20 -10.08
C VAL A 138 -1.79 -0.76 -9.09
N TRP A 139 -2.09 -2.06 -9.21
CA TRP A 139 -1.41 -3.07 -8.42
C TRP A 139 0.08 -3.18 -8.79
N ALA A 140 0.43 -2.99 -10.05
CA ALA A 140 1.82 -2.97 -10.49
C ALA A 140 2.56 -1.75 -9.94
N ASP A 141 1.92 -0.58 -9.89
CA ASP A 141 2.50 0.59 -9.22
C ASP A 141 2.63 0.40 -7.71
N THR A 142 1.73 -0.38 -7.09
CA THR A 142 1.83 -0.78 -5.68
C THR A 142 3.06 -1.67 -5.44
N VAL A 143 3.35 -2.63 -6.35
CA VAL A 143 4.61 -3.41 -6.31
C VAL A 143 5.81 -2.48 -6.47
N ASP A 144 5.75 -1.58 -7.44
CA ASP A 144 6.82 -0.63 -7.71
C ASP A 144 7.17 0.24 -6.51
N GLU A 145 6.17 0.75 -5.79
CA GLU A 145 6.38 1.53 -4.58
C GLU A 145 7.08 0.70 -3.48
N VAL A 146 6.74 -0.58 -3.34
CA VAL A 146 7.47 -1.43 -2.38
C VAL A 146 8.95 -1.52 -2.73
N VAL A 147 9.26 -1.76 -4.00
CA VAL A 147 10.64 -1.96 -4.48
C VAL A 147 11.48 -0.71 -4.37
N HIS A 148 10.93 0.45 -4.76
CA HIS A 148 11.70 1.68 -4.88
C HIS A 148 11.58 2.62 -3.69
N VAL A 149 10.52 2.51 -2.89
CA VAL A 149 10.24 3.45 -1.79
C VAL A 149 10.18 2.74 -0.45
N MET A 150 9.27 1.76 -0.27
CA MET A 150 9.03 1.18 1.07
C MET A 150 10.21 0.36 1.57
N GLN A 151 10.67 -0.63 0.80
CA GLN A 151 11.76 -1.50 1.24
C GLN A 151 13.06 -0.72 1.49
N PRO A 152 13.50 0.18 0.59
CA PRO A 152 14.68 1.02 0.85
C PRO A 152 14.52 1.90 2.09
N ARG A 153 13.31 2.40 2.35
CA ARG A 153 13.01 3.15 3.58
C ARG A 153 13.12 2.28 4.83
N GLN A 154 12.67 1.03 4.82
CA GLN A 154 12.79 0.13 5.97
C GLN A 154 14.25 -0.12 6.34
N VAL A 155 15.12 -0.27 5.33
CA VAL A 155 16.59 -0.34 5.52
C VAL A 155 17.14 0.96 6.11
N ARG A 156 16.78 2.11 5.52
CA ARG A 156 17.24 3.44 6.00
C ARG A 156 16.83 3.73 7.45
N LEU A 157 15.68 3.23 7.89
CA LEU A 157 15.20 3.36 9.26
C LEU A 157 15.75 2.30 10.23
N GLY A 158 16.60 1.37 9.75
CA GLY A 158 17.17 0.31 10.57
C GLY A 158 16.16 -0.76 11.03
N ARG A 159 15.01 -0.86 10.35
CA ARG A 159 13.94 -1.82 10.67
C ARG A 159 14.19 -3.20 10.06
N MET A 160 15.04 -3.27 9.04
CA MET A 160 15.55 -4.50 8.46
C MET A 160 16.99 -4.29 7.96
N PRO A 161 17.83 -5.35 7.87
CA PRO A 161 19.09 -5.28 7.14
C PRO A 161 18.85 -5.14 5.63
N ALA A 162 19.88 -4.74 4.89
CA ALA A 162 19.88 -4.91 3.44
C ALA A 162 19.72 -6.40 3.10
N LEU A 163 18.92 -6.71 2.07
CA LEU A 163 18.74 -8.08 1.62
C LEU A 163 20.06 -8.66 1.10
N ASP A 164 20.38 -9.88 1.51
CA ASP A 164 21.51 -10.69 1.02
C ASP A 164 21.08 -11.65 -0.11
N VAL A 165 19.80 -11.63 -0.46
CA VAL A 165 19.16 -12.46 -1.50
C VAL A 165 18.40 -11.60 -2.49
N ALA A 166 18.30 -12.06 -3.74
CA ALA A 166 17.56 -11.36 -4.79
C ALA A 166 16.18 -11.97 -5.04
N LEU A 167 15.16 -11.13 -5.20
CA LEU A 167 13.83 -11.55 -5.66
C LEU A 167 13.51 -10.90 -7.00
N ASP A 168 13.29 -11.72 -8.03
CA ASP A 168 12.79 -11.28 -9.32
C ASP A 168 11.26 -11.41 -9.35
N LEU A 169 10.57 -10.31 -9.62
CA LEU A 169 9.11 -10.25 -9.62
C LEU A 169 8.62 -10.00 -11.05
N THR A 170 7.62 -10.75 -11.51
CA THR A 170 7.04 -10.59 -12.85
C THR A 170 5.51 -10.52 -12.80
N ALA A 171 4.95 -9.33 -13.00
CA ALA A 171 3.52 -9.13 -13.18
C ALA A 171 3.13 -9.45 -14.63
N LEU A 172 2.51 -10.61 -14.84
CA LEU A 172 2.20 -11.15 -16.17
C LEU A 172 1.10 -10.37 -16.89
N ASP A 173 0.14 -9.86 -16.13
CA ASP A 173 -1.02 -9.08 -16.60
C ASP A 173 -0.69 -7.60 -16.88
N ALA A 174 0.35 -7.06 -16.24
CA ALA A 174 0.85 -5.71 -16.49
C ALA A 174 2.10 -5.67 -17.39
N GLY A 175 2.74 -6.82 -17.65
CA GLY A 175 3.97 -6.90 -18.43
C GLY A 175 5.16 -6.17 -17.78
N ARG A 176 5.19 -6.09 -16.44
CA ARG A 176 6.23 -5.38 -15.65
C ARG A 176 7.06 -6.35 -14.82
N THR A 177 8.32 -5.99 -14.61
CA THR A 177 9.27 -6.78 -13.83
C THR A 177 10.07 -5.91 -12.88
N TRP A 178 10.37 -6.44 -11.69
CA TRP A 178 11.18 -5.76 -10.68
C TRP A 178 12.22 -6.71 -10.09
N ARG A 179 13.24 -6.13 -9.45
CA ARG A 179 14.19 -6.87 -8.61
C ARG A 179 14.31 -6.21 -7.25
N LEU A 180 14.14 -7.00 -6.19
CA LEU A 180 14.55 -6.65 -4.83
C LEU A 180 15.90 -7.30 -4.51
N GLY A 181 16.74 -6.62 -3.73
CA GLY A 181 18.00 -7.17 -3.25
C GLY A 181 19.19 -6.98 -4.22
N PRO A 182 20.30 -7.72 -3.98
CA PRO A 182 21.57 -7.51 -4.65
C PRO A 182 21.59 -8.06 -6.09
N GLY A 183 22.75 -7.93 -6.75
CA GLY A 183 22.96 -8.34 -8.14
C GLY A 183 22.90 -9.86 -8.37
N ARG A 184 23.11 -10.26 -9.64
CA ARG A 184 22.87 -11.61 -10.17
C ARG A 184 23.62 -12.77 -9.49
N ASP A 185 24.68 -12.47 -8.73
CA ASP A 185 25.55 -13.49 -8.13
C ASP A 185 25.05 -13.97 -6.75
N ALA A 186 24.00 -13.33 -6.21
CA ALA A 186 23.38 -13.74 -4.94
C ALA A 186 22.39 -14.90 -5.13
N PRO A 187 22.10 -15.67 -4.06
CA PRO A 187 20.97 -16.60 -4.07
C PRO A 187 19.69 -15.85 -4.45
N HIS A 188 18.92 -16.41 -5.39
CA HIS A 188 17.77 -15.72 -5.94
C HIS A 188 16.56 -16.63 -6.12
N ALA A 189 15.40 -16.02 -6.00
CA ALA A 189 14.11 -16.60 -6.34
C ALA A 189 13.38 -15.72 -7.35
N ALA A 190 12.58 -16.34 -8.20
CA ALA A 190 11.69 -15.65 -9.12
C ALA A 190 10.24 -15.95 -8.76
N VAL A 191 9.40 -14.92 -8.77
CA VAL A 191 7.96 -15.02 -8.51
C VAL A 191 7.21 -14.34 -9.65
N ALA A 192 6.33 -15.09 -10.32
CA ALA A 192 5.49 -14.59 -11.39
C ALA A 192 4.00 -14.78 -11.08
N GLY A 193 3.16 -13.82 -11.44
CA GLY A 193 1.72 -13.89 -11.20
C GLY A 193 1.02 -12.62 -11.67
N SER A 194 -0.22 -12.39 -11.21
CA SER A 194 -0.86 -11.08 -11.39
C SER A 194 -0.18 -10.02 -10.55
N ALA A 195 -0.22 -8.77 -11.00
CA ALA A 195 0.28 -7.62 -10.24
C ALA A 195 -0.33 -7.57 -8.83
N ALA A 196 -1.63 -7.82 -8.70
CA ALA A 196 -2.34 -7.89 -7.42
C ALA A 196 -1.77 -8.99 -6.50
N SER A 197 -1.47 -10.16 -7.04
CA SER A 197 -0.93 -11.27 -6.23
C SER A 197 0.48 -10.96 -5.74
N LEU A 198 1.29 -10.29 -6.55
CA LEU A 198 2.63 -9.85 -6.16
C LEU A 198 2.59 -8.73 -5.11
N ALA A 199 1.73 -7.73 -5.29
CA ALA A 199 1.55 -6.66 -4.31
C ALA A 199 1.13 -7.25 -2.96
N LEU A 200 0.10 -8.10 -2.95
CA LEU A 200 -0.39 -8.73 -1.74
C LEU A 200 0.63 -9.71 -1.12
N LEU A 201 1.51 -10.33 -1.91
CA LEU A 201 2.64 -11.11 -1.37
C LEU A 201 3.62 -10.20 -0.61
N LEU A 202 4.03 -9.08 -1.22
CA LEU A 202 5.00 -8.15 -0.62
C LEU A 202 4.44 -7.45 0.62
N TRP A 203 3.14 -7.22 0.67
CA TRP A 203 2.44 -6.68 1.83
C TRP A 203 2.05 -7.76 2.86
N GLY A 204 2.44 -9.03 2.67
CA GLY A 204 2.19 -10.11 3.65
C GLY A 204 0.74 -10.61 3.71
N ARG A 205 -0.11 -10.23 2.75
CA ARG A 205 -1.51 -10.66 2.63
C ARG A 205 -1.67 -11.99 1.90
N ARG A 206 -0.61 -12.47 1.24
CA ARG A 206 -0.57 -13.74 0.51
C ARG A 206 0.72 -14.51 0.79
N THR A 207 0.64 -15.83 0.70
CA THR A 207 1.79 -16.72 0.78
C THR A 207 2.28 -17.12 -0.62
N PRO A 208 3.59 -17.38 -0.80
CA PRO A 208 4.16 -17.70 -2.11
C PRO A 208 3.73 -19.05 -2.68
N GLY A 209 3.26 -19.99 -1.85
CA GLY A 209 2.84 -21.34 -2.26
C GLY A 209 1.40 -21.45 -2.79
N GLY A 210 0.69 -20.33 -2.96
CA GLY A 210 -0.69 -20.32 -3.44
C GLY A 210 -0.83 -20.50 -4.95
N PRO A 211 -2.03 -20.86 -5.46
CA PRO A 211 -2.26 -21.12 -6.89
C PRO A 211 -2.12 -19.88 -7.79
N HIS A 212 -1.96 -18.70 -7.21
CA HIS A 212 -1.87 -17.42 -7.92
C HIS A 212 -0.45 -17.00 -8.28
N LEU A 213 0.56 -17.72 -7.77
CA LEU A 213 1.96 -17.38 -7.91
C LEU A 213 2.75 -18.60 -8.40
N ALA A 214 3.53 -18.40 -9.45
CA ALA A 214 4.54 -19.35 -9.90
C ALA A 214 5.89 -18.95 -9.29
N VAL A 215 6.48 -19.86 -8.50
CA VAL A 215 7.77 -19.65 -7.85
C VAL A 215 8.83 -20.54 -8.48
N ALA A 216 10.00 -19.95 -8.75
CA ALA A 216 11.18 -20.66 -9.26
C ALA A 216 12.44 -20.20 -8.53
N GLY A 217 13.52 -20.98 -8.60
CA GLY A 217 14.80 -20.67 -7.95
C GLY A 217 14.86 -21.15 -6.49
N ASP A 218 15.58 -20.41 -5.65
CA ASP A 218 15.85 -20.78 -4.25
C ASP A 218 14.66 -20.41 -3.33
N ALA A 219 13.86 -21.40 -2.94
CA ALA A 219 12.74 -21.22 -2.02
C ALA A 219 13.18 -20.67 -0.64
N ALA A 220 14.35 -21.06 -0.15
CA ALA A 220 14.85 -20.55 1.12
C ALA A 220 15.27 -19.07 1.00
N ALA A 221 15.72 -18.63 -0.17
CA ALA A 221 15.97 -17.21 -0.43
C ALA A 221 14.66 -16.42 -0.43
N LEU A 222 13.59 -16.94 -1.03
CA LEU A 222 12.27 -16.33 -1.01
C LEU A 222 11.75 -16.17 0.44
N ASP A 223 11.79 -17.24 1.23
CA ASP A 223 11.32 -17.22 2.61
C ASP A 223 12.11 -16.23 3.48
N ARG A 224 13.46 -16.19 3.33
CA ARG A 224 14.30 -15.24 4.07
C ARG A 224 13.97 -13.78 3.75
N ALA A 225 13.69 -13.48 2.49
CA ALA A 225 13.33 -12.13 2.07
C ALA A 225 11.94 -11.73 2.57
N LEU A 226 10.95 -12.60 2.43
CA LEU A 226 9.58 -12.33 2.87
C LEU A 226 9.42 -12.31 4.40
N ALA A 227 10.36 -12.90 5.14
CA ALA A 227 10.41 -12.80 6.60
C ALA A 227 10.92 -11.43 7.10
N GLN A 228 11.45 -10.56 6.21
CA GLN A 228 11.84 -9.20 6.57
C GLN A 228 10.66 -8.24 6.52
N ALA A 229 10.77 -7.12 7.23
CA ALA A 229 9.81 -6.02 7.16
C ALA A 229 10.02 -5.20 5.87
N LEU A 230 9.58 -5.73 4.72
CA LEU A 230 9.69 -5.04 3.42
C LEU A 230 8.81 -3.77 3.35
N VAL A 231 7.74 -3.75 4.12
CA VAL A 231 6.78 -2.64 4.25
C VAL A 231 6.61 -2.26 5.73
N PRO A 232 6.03 -1.08 6.05
CA PRO A 232 5.84 -0.62 7.44
C PRO A 232 5.01 -1.55 8.32
#